data_AF-A0A956Q9T5-F1
#
_entry.id   AF-A0A956Q9T5-F1
#
_cell.length_a   1.000
_cell.length_b   1.000
_cell.length_c   1.000
_cell.angle_alpha   90.00
_cell.angle_beta   90.00
_cell.angle_gamma   90.00
#
_symmetry.space_group_name_H-M   'P 1'
#
loop_
_entity.id
_entity.type
_entity.pdbx_description
1 polymer ?
#
loop_
_entity_poly.entity_id
_entity_poly.type
_entity_poly.pdbx_seq_one_letter_code
_entity_poly.pdbx_strand_id
1 'polypeptide(L)'
;MKSKLLLGLLAAVVFFSTAASAKELYVRNQPFQDAYFAGSETYVPLGSFLKATGSAWEVDGSTVTIMKHGSSPAIAEAQVTLKQGSDSLSVSGIQRGQRVYVPLKPVAKFLGFGVLDNPSTGIVDVVAGRMISKSDEKAAQELKETKDAKHAAQQEAWNKRVAEHKAAMEEKKAKEEAASADDDEEEAASADSEDEGSEAASADDDDKSMAAADDKDKKSAKSSKKSKKDEADEEEEVEEKPAPAPEAEKKDETPPPPPKAELIVENKDANPNYYTGDVVFTVTVVNRGNAPAENVRGVLKVVGPDNRVWVTKNVYGPKVPANGTWTVTEPYKHRAGPAMPRGAFDIDLKVNFTTAQK
;
A
#
# COMPACT_ATOMS: atom_id res chain seq x y z
N MET A 1 -61.55 51.48 -6.84
CA MET A 1 -60.22 51.88 -7.36
C MET A 1 -59.20 50.84 -6.90
N LYS A 2 -58.51 50.21 -7.87
CA LYS A 2 -57.13 49.70 -7.90
C LYS A 2 -56.55 49.02 -6.63
N SER A 3 -56.37 47.68 -6.65
CA SER A 3 -55.08 46.97 -6.90
C SER A 3 -54.21 46.87 -5.61
N LYS A 4 -53.55 45.78 -5.19
CA LYS A 4 -52.97 44.58 -5.81
C LYS A 4 -52.83 43.43 -4.78
N LEU A 5 -52.78 42.20 -5.31
CA LEU A 5 -52.18 41.01 -4.72
C LEU A 5 -50.82 41.27 -4.06
N LEU A 6 -50.53 40.52 -2.99
CA LEU A 6 -49.17 39.99 -2.78
C LEU A 6 -49.24 38.62 -2.08
N LEU A 7 -49.07 37.59 -2.92
CA LEU A 7 -48.86 36.20 -2.57
C LEU A 7 -47.38 36.07 -2.15
N GLY A 8 -47.12 35.84 -0.87
CA GLY A 8 -45.76 35.61 -0.36
C GLY A 8 -45.37 34.15 -0.51
N LEU A 9 -44.63 33.83 -1.57
CA LEU A 9 -44.04 32.52 -1.82
C LEU A 9 -42.73 32.42 -1.02
N LEU A 10 -42.74 31.64 0.05
CA LEU A 10 -41.60 31.42 0.94
C LEU A 10 -40.72 30.32 0.33
N ALA A 11 -39.80 30.73 -0.55
CA ALA A 11 -38.76 29.84 -1.09
C ALA A 11 -37.69 29.63 -0.01
N ALA A 12 -37.74 28.50 0.67
CA ALA A 12 -36.65 28.01 1.50
C ALA A 12 -35.49 27.57 0.59
N VAL A 13 -34.60 28.51 0.28
CA VAL A 13 -33.31 28.20 -0.33
C VAL A 13 -32.44 27.56 0.76
N VAL A 14 -32.41 26.22 0.77
CA VAL A 14 -31.41 25.47 1.52
C VAL A 14 -30.09 25.66 0.79
N PHE A 15 -29.32 26.66 1.20
CA PHE A 15 -27.90 26.75 0.87
C PHE A 15 -27.20 25.58 1.54
N PHE A 16 -27.00 24.48 0.81
CA PHE A 16 -25.93 23.54 1.12
C PHE A 16 -24.60 24.26 0.88
N SER A 17 -24.11 24.95 1.91
CA SER A 17 -22.71 25.35 1.97
C SER A 17 -21.87 24.08 2.05
N THR A 18 -21.34 23.63 0.93
CA THR A 18 -20.20 22.73 0.92
C THR A 18 -19.05 23.47 1.60
N ALA A 19 -18.82 23.17 2.87
CA ALA A 19 -17.63 23.64 3.56
C ALA A 19 -16.43 23.02 2.83
N ALA A 20 -15.75 23.84 2.03
CA ALA A 20 -14.43 23.48 1.53
C ALA A 20 -13.58 23.16 2.77
N SER A 21 -13.14 21.91 2.89
CA SER A 21 -12.33 21.47 4.03
C SER A 21 -11.14 22.41 4.14
N ALA A 22 -11.07 23.19 5.22
CA ALA A 22 -9.99 24.14 5.41
C ALA A 22 -8.68 23.35 5.49
N LYS A 23 -7.68 23.71 4.68
CA LYS A 23 -6.37 23.06 4.76
C LYS A 23 -5.76 23.32 6.14
N GLU A 24 -5.29 22.28 6.81
CA GLU A 24 -4.61 22.37 8.10
C GLU A 24 -3.10 22.22 7.89
N LEU A 25 -2.30 23.10 8.51
CA LEU A 25 -0.85 22.99 8.50
C LEU A 25 -0.39 22.47 9.87
N TYR A 26 0.52 21.50 9.87
CA TYR A 26 1.21 21.02 11.05
C TYR A 26 2.71 21.23 10.88
N VAL A 27 3.37 21.72 11.93
CA VAL A 27 4.82 21.90 11.98
C VAL A 27 5.36 21.08 13.14
N ARG A 28 6.20 20.08 12.84
CA ARG A 28 6.73 19.13 13.84
C ARG A 28 5.62 18.45 14.65
N ASN A 29 4.56 18.03 13.96
CA ASN A 29 3.36 17.39 14.53
C ASN A 29 2.64 18.29 15.56
N GLN A 30 2.70 19.61 15.37
CA GLN A 30 1.91 20.58 16.13
C GLN A 30 1.08 21.42 15.16
N PRO A 31 -0.21 21.66 15.45
CA PRO A 31 -1.06 22.47 14.58
C PRO A 31 -0.50 23.89 14.47
N PHE A 32 -0.45 24.40 13.25
CA PHE A 32 0.05 25.72 12.90
C PHE A 32 -1.07 26.53 12.26
N GLN A 33 -1.74 27.36 13.06
CA GLN A 33 -2.98 28.03 12.67
C GLN A 33 -2.77 29.28 11.81
N ASP A 34 -1.57 29.86 11.80
CA ASP A 34 -1.30 31.14 11.13
C ASP A 34 -0.94 30.98 9.63
N ALA A 35 -1.18 29.82 9.03
CA ALA A 35 -0.89 29.58 7.62
C ALA A 35 -1.86 30.33 6.70
N TYR A 36 -1.37 30.80 5.57
CA TYR A 36 -2.17 31.42 4.52
C TYR A 36 -2.07 30.59 3.24
N PHE A 37 -3.20 30.06 2.78
CA PHE A 37 -3.26 29.24 1.58
C PHE A 37 -3.75 30.10 0.39
N ALA A 38 -2.92 30.23 -0.63
CA ALA A 38 -3.22 30.97 -1.85
C ALA A 38 -3.05 30.04 -3.06
N GLY A 39 -4.16 29.50 -3.56
CA GLY A 39 -4.15 28.52 -4.64
C GLY A 39 -3.43 27.23 -4.24
N SER A 40 -2.39 26.87 -5.00
CA SER A 40 -1.53 25.71 -4.73
C SER A 40 -0.38 26.00 -3.76
N GLU A 41 -0.19 27.27 -3.38
CA GLU A 41 0.93 27.71 -2.56
C GLU A 41 0.49 27.99 -1.12
N THR A 42 1.34 27.57 -0.18
CA THR A 42 1.14 27.79 1.25
C THR A 42 2.17 28.79 1.74
N TYR A 43 1.69 29.84 2.40
CA TYR A 43 2.49 30.90 2.98
C TYR A 43 2.43 30.82 4.50
N VAL A 44 3.56 31.07 5.16
CA VAL A 44 3.64 31.06 6.62
C VAL A 44 4.31 32.33 7.14
N PRO A 45 3.89 32.87 8.29
CA PRO A 45 4.57 33.98 8.91
C PRO A 45 5.95 33.53 9.37
N LEU A 46 6.99 34.13 8.78
CA LEU A 46 8.38 33.66 8.89
C LEU A 46 8.82 33.53 10.36
N GLY A 47 8.57 34.55 11.18
CA GLY A 47 8.95 34.50 12.60
C GLY A 47 8.24 33.40 13.39
N SER A 48 6.93 33.20 13.18
CA SER A 48 6.21 32.12 13.86
C SER A 48 6.68 30.75 13.38
N PHE A 49 6.96 30.62 12.08
CA PHE A 49 7.47 29.39 11.50
C PHE A 49 8.85 29.02 12.05
N LEU A 50 9.80 29.96 12.10
CA LEU A 50 11.12 29.75 12.69
C LEU A 50 11.04 29.36 14.18
N LYS A 51 10.13 29.97 14.94
CA LYS A 51 9.84 29.56 16.33
C LYS A 51 9.30 28.13 16.39
N ALA A 52 8.36 27.77 15.53
CA ALA A 52 7.77 26.44 15.47
C ALA A 52 8.80 25.38 15.07
N THR A 53 9.79 25.72 14.24
CA THR A 53 10.92 24.82 13.93
C THR A 53 11.95 24.75 15.06
N GLY A 54 11.91 25.67 16.03
CA GLY A 54 12.82 25.73 17.18
C GLY A 54 14.11 26.52 16.88
N SER A 55 14.08 27.41 15.91
CA SER A 55 15.20 28.25 15.51
C SER A 55 15.12 29.63 16.18
N ALA A 56 16.26 30.18 16.56
CA ALA A 56 16.44 31.59 16.91
C ALA A 56 16.98 32.34 15.68
N TRP A 57 16.94 33.68 15.69
CA TRP A 57 17.48 34.46 14.58
C TRP A 57 17.87 35.88 14.99
N GLU A 58 18.72 36.49 14.18
CA GLU A 58 19.02 37.92 14.21
C GLU A 58 18.60 38.56 12.90
N VAL A 59 18.30 39.87 12.95
CA VAL A 59 17.87 40.66 11.80
C VAL A 59 18.86 41.80 11.61
N ASP A 60 19.45 41.87 10.42
CA ASP A 60 20.28 42.98 9.95
C ASP A 60 19.73 43.47 8.61
N GLY A 61 18.90 44.52 8.67
CA GLY A 61 18.12 44.99 7.53
C GLY A 61 17.21 43.88 6.97
N SER A 62 17.42 43.52 5.70
CA SER A 62 16.71 42.42 5.03
C SER A 62 17.33 41.05 5.25
N THR A 63 18.45 40.94 5.96
CA THR A 63 19.11 39.66 6.23
C THR A 63 18.65 39.07 7.55
N VAL A 64 18.17 37.82 7.52
CA VAL A 64 17.77 37.06 8.70
C VAL A 64 18.76 35.91 8.90
N THR A 65 19.59 36.02 9.92
CA THR A 65 20.59 35.00 10.24
C THR A 65 20.00 34.01 11.25
N ILE A 66 19.85 32.76 10.83
CA ILE A 66 19.20 31.68 11.58
C ILE A 66 20.23 30.97 12.45
N MET A 67 19.92 30.83 13.72
CA MET A 67 20.79 30.29 14.76
C MET A 67 20.04 29.29 15.64
N LYS A 68 20.78 28.45 16.37
CA LYS A 68 20.18 27.48 17.30
C LYS A 68 19.73 28.11 18.61
N HIS A 69 20.43 29.16 19.03
CA HIS A 69 20.19 29.91 20.26
C HIS A 69 20.39 31.40 19.98
N GLY A 70 19.67 32.26 20.67
CA GLY A 70 19.78 33.69 20.48
C GLY A 70 18.45 34.41 20.67
N SER A 71 18.42 35.68 20.28
CA SER A 71 17.20 36.48 20.27
C SER A 71 16.27 36.04 19.12
N SER A 72 15.05 36.59 19.08
CA SER A 72 14.08 36.32 18.00
C SER A 72 13.28 37.61 17.74
N PRO A 73 13.94 38.65 17.22
CA PRO A 73 13.33 39.94 16.98
C PRO A 73 12.26 39.85 15.88
N ALA A 74 11.38 40.86 15.81
CA ALA A 74 10.37 40.93 14.77
C ALA A 74 11.03 41.12 13.39
N ILE A 75 10.47 40.47 12.36
CA ILE A 75 10.91 40.58 10.97
C ILE A 75 9.88 41.44 10.24
N ALA A 76 10.29 42.61 9.75
CA ALA A 76 9.40 43.60 9.14
C ALA A 76 9.55 43.72 7.61
N GLU A 77 10.66 43.24 7.04
CA GLU A 77 10.96 43.37 5.62
C GLU A 77 10.29 42.30 4.77
N ALA A 78 9.59 42.70 3.72
CA ALA A 78 8.90 41.77 2.81
C ALA A 78 9.88 40.93 1.99
N GLN A 79 11.00 41.51 1.56
CA GLN A 79 12.09 40.76 0.92
C GLN A 79 13.14 40.42 1.98
N VAL A 80 13.37 39.13 2.17
CA VAL A 80 14.26 38.63 3.21
C VAL A 80 15.27 37.64 2.65
N THR A 81 16.53 37.83 3.04
CA THR A 81 17.61 36.87 2.79
C THR A 81 17.85 36.06 4.04
N LEU A 82 17.45 34.80 4.02
CA LEU A 82 17.73 33.85 5.08
C LEU A 82 19.18 33.39 4.98
N LYS A 83 19.91 33.35 6.10
CA LYS A 83 21.26 32.81 6.18
C LYS A 83 21.35 31.74 7.27
N GLN A 84 22.01 30.64 6.98
CA GLN A 84 22.30 29.59 7.95
C GLN A 84 23.69 29.02 7.65
N GLY A 85 24.69 29.33 8.49
CA GLY A 85 26.08 28.99 8.19
C GLY A 85 26.57 29.67 6.91
N SER A 86 27.01 28.87 5.93
CA SER A 86 27.43 29.34 4.60
C SER A 86 26.28 29.49 3.60
N ASP A 87 25.11 28.93 3.91
CA ASP A 87 23.99 28.87 2.99
C ASP A 87 23.14 30.14 3.07
N SER A 88 22.62 30.57 1.93
CA SER A 88 21.71 31.71 1.85
C SER A 88 20.55 31.45 0.89
N LEU A 89 19.38 31.97 1.24
CA LEU A 89 18.16 31.90 0.44
C LEU A 89 17.46 33.26 0.45
N SER A 90 17.33 33.87 -0.73
CA SER A 90 16.51 35.07 -0.91
C SER A 90 15.06 34.68 -1.19
N VAL A 91 14.14 35.23 -0.40
CA VAL A 91 12.71 34.94 -0.50
C VAL A 91 11.91 36.24 -0.52
N SER A 92 10.99 36.34 -1.47
CA SER A 92 10.00 37.41 -1.49
C SER A 92 8.78 36.97 -0.68
N GLY A 93 8.54 37.65 0.43
CA GLY A 93 7.36 37.50 1.26
C GLY A 93 6.29 38.54 0.96
N ILE A 94 5.10 38.30 1.51
CA ILE A 94 3.94 39.18 1.47
C ILE A 94 3.76 39.78 2.87
N GLN A 95 3.70 41.10 2.96
CA GLN A 95 3.47 41.77 4.24
C GLN A 95 1.97 41.80 4.55
N ARG A 96 1.59 41.29 5.74
CA ARG A 96 0.21 41.35 6.24
C ARG A 96 0.22 41.79 7.70
N GLY A 97 -0.24 43.01 7.94
CA GLY A 97 -0.11 43.66 9.25
C GLY A 97 1.37 43.81 9.62
N GLN A 98 1.74 43.37 10.82
CA GLN A 98 3.12 43.43 11.33
C GLN A 98 3.92 42.14 11.06
N ARG A 99 3.44 41.26 10.18
CA ARG A 99 4.06 39.96 9.90
C ARG A 99 4.39 39.82 8.43
N VAL A 100 5.51 39.16 8.16
CA VAL A 100 5.96 38.81 6.81
C VAL A 100 5.65 37.33 6.56
N TYR A 101 4.85 37.08 5.53
CA TYR A 101 4.44 35.74 5.10
C TYR A 101 5.32 35.28 3.95
N VAL A 102 5.99 34.15 4.09
CA VAL A 102 6.90 33.60 3.09
C VAL A 102 6.39 32.27 2.54
N PRO A 103 6.73 31.90 1.29
CA PRO A 103 6.42 30.60 0.75
C PRO A 103 7.01 29.47 1.61
N LEU A 104 6.15 28.52 2.02
CA LEU A 104 6.49 27.47 2.97
C LEU A 104 7.55 26.51 2.43
N LYS A 105 7.35 25.98 1.21
CA LYS A 105 8.21 24.93 0.63
C LYS A 105 9.69 25.32 0.56
N PRO A 106 10.09 26.48 -0.04
CA PRO A 106 11.50 26.83 -0.14
C PRO A 106 12.13 27.10 1.23
N VAL A 107 11.40 27.76 2.15
CA VAL A 107 11.91 28.06 3.50
C VAL A 107 12.05 26.80 4.34
N ALA A 108 11.07 25.89 4.31
CA ALA A 108 11.15 24.59 4.98
C ALA A 108 12.34 23.78 4.46
N LYS A 109 12.52 23.70 3.13
CA LYS A 109 13.66 23.01 2.51
C LYS A 109 15.00 23.60 2.94
N PHE A 110 15.12 24.93 2.96
CA PHE A 110 16.33 25.62 3.42
C PHE A 110 16.69 25.28 4.86
N LEU A 111 15.69 25.14 5.72
CA LEU A 111 15.85 24.74 7.12
C LEU A 111 16.06 23.22 7.31
N GLY A 112 16.09 22.44 6.23
CA GLY A 112 16.24 20.97 6.30
C GLY A 112 14.94 20.22 6.65
N PHE A 113 13.78 20.83 6.45
CA PHE A 113 12.47 20.19 6.66
C PHE A 113 11.85 19.72 5.33
N GLY A 114 11.11 18.61 5.40
CA GLY A 114 10.25 18.14 4.32
C GLY A 114 8.82 18.67 4.49
N VAL A 115 8.15 18.95 3.38
CA VAL A 115 6.73 19.35 3.36
C VAL A 115 5.94 18.27 2.64
N LEU A 116 5.03 17.62 3.36
CA LEU A 116 4.13 16.58 2.85
C LEU A 116 2.74 17.20 2.70
N ASP A 117 2.22 17.26 1.48
CA ASP A 117 0.87 17.75 1.19
C ASP A 117 -0.02 16.55 0.89
N ASN A 118 -1.03 16.32 1.72
CA ASN A 118 -2.00 15.25 1.53
C ASN A 118 -3.37 15.83 1.14
N PRO A 119 -3.64 15.97 -0.18
CA PRO A 119 -4.86 16.62 -0.68
C PRO A 119 -6.14 15.87 -0.28
N SER A 120 -6.07 14.56 -0.04
CA SER A 120 -7.24 13.76 0.39
C SER A 120 -7.71 14.09 1.81
N THR A 121 -6.81 14.59 2.65
CA THR A 121 -7.09 14.95 4.05
C THR A 121 -7.13 16.46 4.28
N GLY A 122 -6.61 17.24 3.32
CA GLY A 122 -6.39 18.68 3.50
C GLY A 122 -5.25 19.01 4.46
N ILE A 123 -4.43 18.04 4.86
CA ILE A 123 -3.34 18.21 5.83
C ILE A 123 -2.03 18.47 5.07
N VAL A 124 -1.31 19.51 5.52
CA VAL A 124 0.06 19.80 5.14
C VAL A 124 0.95 19.57 6.37
N ASP A 125 1.89 18.64 6.28
CA ASP A 125 2.81 18.30 7.37
C ASP A 125 4.22 18.78 7.06
N VAL A 126 4.81 19.54 7.99
CA VAL A 126 6.22 19.94 7.97
C VAL A 126 6.98 19.07 8.96
N VAL A 127 7.72 18.09 8.43
CA VAL A 127 8.47 17.11 9.20
C VAL A 127 9.96 17.42 9.13
N ALA A 128 10.68 17.23 10.24
CA ALA A 128 12.14 17.33 10.22
C ALA A 128 12.66 16.32 9.20
N GLY A 129 13.33 16.82 8.16
CA GLY A 129 13.97 15.94 7.20
C GLY A 129 15.00 15.10 7.95
N ARG A 130 15.04 13.79 7.70
CA ARG A 130 16.33 13.10 7.79
C ARG A 130 17.24 13.90 6.85
N MET A 131 18.45 14.28 7.26
CA MET A 131 19.37 14.95 6.34
C MET A 131 19.55 14.04 5.14
N ILE A 132 18.86 14.34 4.03
CA ILE A 132 18.99 13.61 2.77
C ILE A 132 20.37 14.04 2.29
N SER A 133 21.34 13.18 2.53
CA SER A 133 22.69 13.40 2.04
C SER A 133 22.65 13.45 0.51
N LYS A 134 23.64 14.09 -0.13
CA LYS A 134 23.77 14.03 -1.60
C LYS A 134 23.81 12.58 -2.12
N SER A 135 24.22 11.62 -1.29
CA SER A 135 24.14 10.19 -1.60
C SER A 135 22.72 9.63 -1.58
N ASP A 136 21.83 10.12 -0.71
CA ASP A 136 20.43 9.68 -0.69
C ASP A 136 19.64 10.24 -1.89
N GLU A 137 19.94 11.47 -2.32
CA GLU A 137 19.37 12.03 -3.57
C GLU A 137 19.81 11.21 -4.79
N LYS A 138 21.08 10.80 -4.83
CA LYS A 138 21.61 9.95 -5.89
C LYS A 138 20.98 8.55 -5.87
N ALA A 139 20.87 7.94 -4.69
CA ALA A 139 20.21 6.64 -4.55
C ALA A 139 18.73 6.69 -4.95
N ALA A 140 18.04 7.80 -4.69
CA ALA A 140 16.66 8.00 -5.14
C ALA A 140 16.54 8.15 -6.67
N GLN A 141 17.50 8.81 -7.31
CA GLN A 141 17.57 8.88 -8.78
C GLN A 141 17.83 7.49 -9.40
N GLU A 142 18.79 6.74 -8.88
CA GLU A 142 19.09 5.37 -9.34
C GLU A 142 17.89 4.43 -9.13
N LEU A 143 17.14 4.57 -8.03
CA LEU A 143 15.90 3.83 -7.80
C LEU A 143 14.76 4.22 -8.76
N LYS A 144 14.72 5.48 -9.19
CA LYS A 144 13.75 5.95 -10.17
C LYS A 144 14.09 5.39 -11.56
N GLU A 145 15.34 5.50 -11.98
CA GLU A 145 15.82 4.97 -13.26
C GLU A 145 15.64 3.44 -13.35
N THR A 146 15.90 2.70 -12.27
CA THR A 146 15.68 1.24 -12.24
C THR A 146 14.20 0.86 -12.30
N LYS A 147 13.31 1.64 -11.66
CA LYS A 147 11.87 1.43 -11.78
C LYS A 147 11.37 1.76 -13.18
N ASP A 148 11.81 2.86 -13.76
CA ASP A 148 11.45 3.29 -15.11
C ASP A 148 11.93 2.26 -16.14
N ALA A 149 13.17 1.75 -16.00
CA ALA A 149 13.70 0.66 -16.84
C ALA A 149 12.92 -0.65 -16.67
N LYS A 150 12.53 -1.00 -15.44
CA LYS A 150 11.71 -2.20 -15.18
C LYS A 150 10.31 -2.05 -15.79
N HIS A 151 9.71 -0.87 -15.71
CA HIS A 151 8.42 -0.59 -16.32
C HIS A 151 8.50 -0.65 -17.85
N ALA A 152 9.54 -0.06 -18.45
CA ALA A 152 9.79 -0.15 -19.89
C ALA A 152 9.94 -1.62 -20.35
N ALA A 153 10.75 -2.42 -19.64
CA ALA A 153 10.93 -3.84 -19.96
C ALA A 153 9.64 -4.66 -19.81
N GLN A 154 8.80 -4.35 -18.80
CA GLN A 154 7.49 -4.98 -18.64
C GLN A 154 6.55 -4.62 -19.78
N GLN A 155 6.58 -3.36 -20.25
CA GLN A 155 5.74 -2.89 -21.34
C GLN A 155 6.17 -3.50 -22.68
N GLU A 156 7.46 -3.65 -22.94
CA GLU A 156 7.99 -4.38 -24.10
C GLU A 156 7.59 -5.86 -24.06
N ALA A 157 7.70 -6.51 -22.90
CA ALA A 157 7.28 -7.91 -22.74
C ALA A 157 5.77 -8.11 -22.93
N TRP A 158 4.96 -7.15 -22.47
CA TRP A 158 3.51 -7.13 -22.72
C TRP A 158 3.21 -6.98 -24.21
N ASN A 159 3.82 -6.00 -24.89
CA ASN A 159 3.63 -5.76 -26.31
C ASN A 159 4.03 -6.99 -27.16
N LYS A 160 5.12 -7.68 -26.78
CA LYS A 160 5.53 -8.93 -27.44
C LYS A 160 4.48 -10.03 -27.29
N ARG A 161 3.92 -10.23 -26.09
CA ARG A 161 2.85 -11.21 -25.85
C ARG A 161 1.58 -10.89 -26.64
N VAL A 162 1.21 -9.61 -26.71
CA VAL A 162 0.05 -9.18 -27.51
C VAL A 162 0.27 -9.47 -29.00
N ALA A 163 1.48 -9.20 -29.51
CA ALA A 163 1.83 -9.51 -30.90
C ALA A 163 1.84 -11.02 -31.19
N GLU A 164 2.43 -11.83 -30.31
CA GLU A 164 2.42 -13.30 -30.42
C GLU A 164 1.00 -13.86 -30.37
N HIS A 165 0.15 -13.35 -29.47
CA HIS A 165 -1.26 -13.75 -29.40
C HIS A 165 -2.02 -13.37 -30.67
N LYS A 166 -1.78 -12.18 -31.22
CA LYS A 166 -2.41 -11.74 -32.46
C LYS A 166 -1.97 -12.62 -33.65
N ALA A 167 -0.68 -12.91 -33.76
CA ALA A 167 -0.15 -13.80 -34.80
C ALA A 167 -0.72 -15.23 -34.69
N ALA A 168 -0.85 -15.76 -33.47
CA ALA A 168 -1.46 -17.07 -33.24
C ALA A 168 -2.95 -17.11 -33.61
N MET A 169 -3.69 -16.01 -33.41
CA MET A 169 -5.08 -15.90 -33.85
C MET A 169 -5.20 -15.80 -35.37
N GLU A 170 -4.30 -15.07 -36.03
CA GLU A 170 -4.25 -15.01 -37.50
C GLU A 170 -3.85 -16.35 -38.13
N GLU A 171 -2.91 -17.08 -37.52
CA GLU A 171 -2.55 -18.44 -37.96
C GLU A 171 -3.70 -19.44 -37.75
N LYS A 172 -4.42 -19.34 -36.62
CA LYS A 172 -5.63 -20.15 -36.40
C LYS A 172 -6.72 -19.83 -37.42
N LYS A 173 -6.96 -18.55 -37.69
CA LYS A 173 -7.94 -18.12 -38.69
C LYS A 173 -7.55 -18.60 -40.09
N ALA A 174 -6.27 -18.51 -40.47
CA ALA A 174 -5.79 -19.00 -41.76
C ALA A 174 -5.87 -20.54 -41.89
N LYS A 175 -5.67 -21.29 -40.79
CA LYS A 175 -5.86 -22.75 -40.77
C LYS A 175 -7.33 -23.15 -40.84
N GLU A 176 -8.21 -22.39 -40.21
CA GLU A 176 -9.66 -22.60 -40.25
C GLU A 176 -10.21 -22.28 -41.65
N GLU A 177 -9.74 -21.20 -42.29
CA GLU A 177 -10.12 -20.82 -43.66
C GLU A 177 -9.58 -21.79 -44.71
N ALA A 178 -8.40 -22.39 -44.48
CA ALA A 178 -7.87 -23.47 -45.31
C ALA A 178 -8.61 -24.81 -45.11
N ALA A 179 -9.10 -25.10 -43.89
CA ALA A 179 -9.89 -26.30 -43.62
C ALA A 179 -11.31 -26.19 -44.20
N SER A 180 -11.89 -24.98 -44.27
CA SER A 180 -13.18 -24.74 -44.93
C SER A 180 -13.12 -24.77 -46.47
N ALA A 181 -11.93 -24.88 -47.07
CA ALA A 181 -11.76 -24.97 -48.53
C ALA A 181 -11.66 -26.42 -49.05
N ASP A 182 -11.62 -27.42 -48.16
CA ASP A 182 -11.59 -28.86 -48.50
C ASP A 182 -12.93 -29.58 -48.21
N ASP A 183 -13.95 -28.86 -47.69
CA ASP A 183 -15.29 -29.38 -47.37
C ASP A 183 -16.39 -28.81 -48.30
N ASP A 184 -16.04 -28.49 -49.55
CA ASP A 184 -16.99 -28.12 -50.62
C ASP A 184 -17.33 -29.34 -51.50
N GLU A 185 -17.79 -30.42 -50.86
CA GLU A 185 -18.61 -31.47 -51.49
C GLU A 185 -19.48 -32.16 -50.42
N GLU A 186 -20.49 -31.46 -49.89
CA GLU A 186 -21.89 -31.89 -49.98
C GLU A 186 -22.87 -31.02 -49.16
N GLU A 187 -23.96 -30.70 -49.85
CA GLU A 187 -25.33 -30.41 -49.37
C GLU A 187 -25.64 -29.08 -48.68
N ALA A 188 -26.41 -28.31 -49.46
CA ALA A 188 -27.10 -27.08 -49.15
C ALA A 188 -28.15 -27.16 -48.03
N ALA A 189 -28.48 -25.95 -47.57
CA ALA A 189 -29.81 -25.45 -47.18
C ALA A 189 -30.10 -25.29 -45.68
N SER A 190 -29.90 -24.07 -45.17
CA SER A 190 -30.95 -23.05 -44.90
C SER A 190 -30.33 -21.92 -44.07
N ALA A 191 -30.21 -20.68 -44.59
CA ALA A 191 -31.18 -19.58 -44.42
C ALA A 191 -31.39 -19.24 -42.92
N ASP A 192 -31.27 -18.01 -42.40
CA ASP A 192 -31.55 -16.68 -42.96
C ASP A 192 -31.25 -15.62 -41.86
N SER A 193 -31.21 -14.34 -42.28
CA SER A 193 -31.32 -13.09 -41.50
C SER A 193 -30.03 -12.54 -40.86
N GLU A 194 -29.42 -11.48 -41.44
CA GLU A 194 -29.70 -10.04 -41.25
C GLU A 194 -28.91 -9.50 -40.03
N ASP A 195 -28.26 -8.33 -39.96
CA ASP A 195 -28.32 -7.07 -40.71
C ASP A 195 -27.31 -6.09 -40.05
N GLU A 196 -26.78 -5.16 -40.85
CA GLU A 196 -26.24 -3.81 -40.52
C GLU A 196 -25.17 -3.58 -39.41
N GLY A 197 -23.94 -3.32 -39.88
CA GLY A 197 -23.23 -2.03 -39.78
C GLY A 197 -23.18 -1.24 -38.45
N SER A 198 -21.96 -0.90 -38.00
CA SER A 198 -21.42 0.49 -38.00
C SER A 198 -20.19 0.66 -37.10
N GLU A 199 -19.49 1.76 -37.36
CA GLU A 199 -18.10 2.05 -37.07
C GLU A 199 -17.76 2.53 -35.64
N ALA A 200 -16.48 2.33 -35.29
CA ALA A 200 -15.54 3.28 -34.69
C ALA A 200 -15.86 4.07 -33.39
N ALA A 201 -14.97 3.80 -32.42
CA ALA A 201 -14.10 4.75 -31.70
C ALA A 201 -14.57 5.49 -30.42
N SER A 202 -13.56 5.71 -29.57
CA SER A 202 -13.44 6.54 -28.35
C SER A 202 -14.13 5.97 -27.10
N ALA A 203 -13.42 5.59 -26.04
CA ALA A 203 -12.51 6.30 -25.10
C ALA A 203 -13.26 6.71 -23.82
N ASP A 204 -12.54 6.54 -22.70
CA ASP A 204 -12.78 7.07 -21.35
C ASP A 204 -13.93 6.40 -20.54
N ASP A 205 -13.58 5.61 -19.53
CA ASP A 205 -13.52 6.00 -18.11
C ASP A 205 -14.91 6.32 -17.54
N ASP A 206 -15.45 5.45 -16.69
CA ASP A 206 -15.60 5.80 -15.28
C ASP A 206 -16.23 4.68 -14.43
N ASP A 207 -15.92 4.83 -13.14
CA ASP A 207 -16.16 4.04 -11.95
C ASP A 207 -17.64 3.77 -11.59
N LYS A 208 -17.83 2.65 -10.87
CA LYS A 208 -18.76 2.40 -9.75
C LYS A 208 -20.20 1.91 -9.92
N SER A 209 -20.50 1.00 -8.97
CA SER A 209 -21.80 0.62 -8.36
C SER A 209 -22.53 -0.55 -9.08
N MET A 210 -23.22 -1.51 -8.48
CA MET A 210 -23.77 -1.81 -7.13
C MET A 210 -23.87 -3.36 -6.99
N ALA A 211 -23.60 -3.98 -5.85
CA ALA A 211 -24.55 -4.49 -4.83
C ALA A 211 -25.57 -5.59 -5.26
N ALA A 212 -25.57 -6.69 -4.49
CA ALA A 212 -26.66 -7.65 -4.13
C ALA A 212 -26.09 -9.09 -4.11
N ALA A 213 -26.03 -9.84 -3.00
CA ALA A 213 -27.07 -10.37 -2.10
C ALA A 213 -27.72 -11.68 -2.60
N ASP A 214 -27.83 -12.65 -1.67
CA ASP A 214 -28.51 -13.97 -1.68
C ASP A 214 -27.90 -15.06 -2.60
N ASP A 215 -27.78 -16.34 -2.23
CA ASP A 215 -28.76 -17.28 -1.66
C ASP A 215 -27.97 -18.44 -1.00
N LYS A 216 -28.13 -18.77 0.29
CA LYS A 216 -29.08 -19.73 0.88
C LYS A 216 -28.96 -21.22 0.46
N ASP A 217 -28.78 -22.01 1.51
CA ASP A 217 -29.46 -23.28 1.80
C ASP A 217 -28.89 -24.66 1.43
N LYS A 218 -29.02 -25.52 2.46
CA LYS A 218 -29.06 -27.00 2.54
C LYS A 218 -27.74 -27.78 2.53
N LYS A 219 -27.29 -28.42 3.62
CA LYS A 219 -27.89 -29.34 4.64
C LYS A 219 -27.66 -30.82 4.30
N SER A 220 -27.15 -31.53 5.30
CA SER A 220 -27.15 -33.00 5.53
C SER A 220 -26.18 -33.80 4.66
N ALA A 221 -25.57 -34.90 5.08
CA ALA A 221 -25.60 -35.74 6.28
C ALA A 221 -24.36 -36.65 6.16
N LYS A 222 -23.56 -36.83 7.22
CA LYS A 222 -23.61 -37.98 8.16
C LYS A 222 -22.81 -39.22 7.68
N SER A 223 -22.06 -39.73 8.66
CA SER A 223 -21.55 -41.11 8.81
C SER A 223 -20.23 -41.39 8.08
N SER A 224 -19.26 -42.12 8.63
CA SER A 224 -19.07 -42.73 9.95
C SER A 224 -17.72 -43.48 9.91
N LYS A 225 -17.12 -43.70 11.09
CA LYS A 225 -16.37 -44.94 11.46
C LYS A 225 -15.05 -45.19 10.71
N LYS A 226 -13.87 -44.90 11.27
CA LYS A 226 -13.14 -45.59 12.38
C LYS A 226 -13.01 -47.10 12.23
N SER A 227 -11.83 -47.54 11.78
CA SER A 227 -11.00 -48.70 12.22
C SER A 227 -10.13 -49.15 11.04
N LYS A 228 -8.83 -48.86 10.96
CA LYS A 228 -7.69 -49.44 11.70
C LYS A 228 -7.76 -50.97 11.81
N LYS A 229 -6.94 -51.67 11.03
CA LYS A 229 -6.32 -52.93 11.41
C LYS A 229 -4.96 -53.05 10.73
N ASP A 230 -3.93 -52.93 11.56
CA ASP A 230 -2.57 -53.41 11.30
C ASP A 230 -2.57 -54.95 11.42
N GLU A 231 -1.83 -55.65 10.57
CA GLU A 231 -1.10 -56.87 10.97
C GLU A 231 -0.08 -57.24 9.89
N ALA A 232 1.11 -57.57 10.37
CA ALA A 232 2.31 -57.92 9.64
C ALA A 232 2.52 -59.44 9.61
N ASP A 233 3.46 -59.81 8.75
CA ASP A 233 4.47 -60.86 8.88
C ASP A 233 4.32 -62.26 8.27
N GLU A 234 5.48 -62.67 7.72
CA GLU A 234 6.04 -64.01 7.44
C GLU A 234 5.34 -64.90 6.38
N GLU A 235 6.01 -65.71 5.54
CA GLU A 235 7.41 -66.03 5.16
C GLU A 235 7.33 -67.00 3.94
N GLU A 236 8.38 -67.04 3.10
CA GLU A 236 8.91 -68.14 2.21
C GLU A 236 7.95 -68.95 1.27
N GLU A 237 8.29 -69.50 0.09
CA GLU A 237 9.54 -69.98 -0.52
C GLU A 237 9.31 -70.20 -2.06
N VAL A 238 10.33 -69.89 -2.89
CA VAL A 238 10.89 -70.53 -4.12
C VAL A 238 9.99 -71.17 -5.22
N GLU A 239 10.13 -70.73 -6.49
CA GLU A 239 10.58 -71.56 -7.64
C GLU A 239 10.82 -70.76 -8.97
N GLU A 240 11.40 -71.44 -9.96
CA GLU A 240 12.34 -71.00 -11.02
C GLU A 240 11.81 -70.28 -12.30
N LYS A 241 12.80 -69.71 -13.02
CA LYS A 241 12.84 -68.92 -14.28
C LYS A 241 12.15 -69.56 -15.51
N PRO A 242 11.77 -68.76 -16.56
CA PRO A 242 12.76 -68.36 -17.59
C PRO A 242 12.59 -66.90 -18.14
N ALA A 243 13.65 -66.37 -18.75
CA ALA A 243 13.71 -65.08 -19.48
C ALA A 243 13.81 -65.34 -21.02
N PRO A 244 13.89 -64.35 -21.95
CA PRO A 244 13.71 -62.87 -21.88
C PRO A 244 12.88 -62.27 -23.07
N ALA A 245 12.57 -60.95 -23.04
CA ALA A 245 12.63 -59.96 -24.16
C ALA A 245 11.76 -58.70 -23.86
N PRO A 246 12.03 -57.53 -24.48
CA PRO A 246 13.01 -56.51 -24.10
C PRO A 246 12.36 -55.25 -23.46
N GLU A 247 13.22 -54.38 -22.94
CA GLU A 247 12.96 -53.11 -22.25
C GLU A 247 11.95 -52.17 -22.94
N ALA A 248 11.05 -51.61 -22.12
CA ALA A 248 10.58 -50.24 -22.28
C ALA A 248 10.87 -49.51 -20.96
N GLU A 249 11.83 -48.60 -21.00
CA GLU A 249 12.28 -47.77 -19.88
C GLU A 249 11.07 -47.06 -19.22
N LYS A 250 10.67 -47.50 -18.02
CA LYS A 250 9.83 -46.69 -17.14
C LYS A 250 10.71 -45.59 -16.56
N LYS A 251 10.42 -44.34 -16.92
CA LYS A 251 10.84 -43.18 -16.15
C LYS A 251 10.41 -43.38 -14.69
N ASP A 252 11.38 -43.40 -13.79
CA ASP A 252 11.17 -43.22 -12.35
C ASP A 252 10.54 -41.83 -12.12
N GLU A 253 9.21 -41.75 -12.20
CA GLU A 253 8.47 -40.67 -11.56
C GLU A 253 8.48 -40.97 -10.05
N THR A 254 9.49 -40.42 -9.38
CA THR A 254 9.50 -40.27 -7.92
C THR A 254 8.10 -39.82 -7.48
N PRO A 255 7.42 -40.52 -6.55
CA PRO A 255 6.09 -40.11 -6.11
C PRO A 255 6.13 -38.65 -5.64
N PRO A 256 5.15 -37.81 -6.02
CA PRO A 256 5.17 -36.40 -5.69
C PRO A 256 5.33 -36.26 -4.17
N PRO A 257 6.22 -35.35 -3.70
CA PRO A 257 6.52 -35.22 -2.29
C PRO A 257 5.22 -35.00 -1.50
N PRO A 258 5.08 -35.64 -0.33
CA PRO A 258 3.83 -35.59 0.43
C PRO A 258 3.44 -34.13 0.70
N PRO A 259 2.14 -33.80 0.56
CA PRO A 259 1.65 -32.44 0.76
C PRO A 259 2.02 -31.96 2.16
N LYS A 260 2.86 -30.93 2.25
CA LYS A 260 3.36 -30.36 3.50
C LYS A 260 3.04 -28.86 3.54
N ALA A 261 2.54 -28.40 4.69
CA ALA A 261 2.42 -26.97 4.96
C ALA A 261 3.68 -26.48 5.68
N GLU A 262 4.13 -25.26 5.37
CA GLU A 262 5.34 -24.67 5.94
C GLU A 262 5.10 -23.20 6.23
N LEU A 263 4.79 -22.88 7.49
CA LEU A 263 4.57 -21.51 7.92
C LEU A 263 5.89 -20.85 8.33
N ILE A 264 6.23 -19.75 7.65
CA ILE A 264 7.42 -18.94 7.90
C ILE A 264 6.98 -17.54 8.32
N VAL A 265 7.64 -16.98 9.33
CA VAL A 265 7.42 -15.60 9.75
C VAL A 265 8.40 -14.69 9.01
N GLU A 266 7.90 -13.76 8.19
CA GLU A 266 8.76 -12.94 7.32
C GLU A 266 8.78 -11.47 7.75
N ASN A 267 7.62 -10.83 7.88
CA ASN A 267 7.55 -9.41 8.23
C ASN A 267 7.27 -9.25 9.71
N LYS A 268 8.09 -8.47 10.41
CA LYS A 268 8.01 -8.18 11.84
C LYS A 268 8.16 -6.68 12.03
N ASP A 269 7.04 -5.97 12.08
CA ASP A 269 7.01 -4.52 12.12
C ASP A 269 6.37 -4.01 13.41
N ALA A 270 6.90 -2.88 13.91
CA ALA A 270 6.32 -2.11 14.99
C ALA A 270 6.12 -0.67 14.54
N ASN A 271 4.91 -0.14 14.69
CA ASN A 271 4.58 1.25 14.42
C ASN A 271 4.24 1.98 15.73
N PRO A 272 5.24 2.55 16.42
CA PRO A 272 5.04 3.29 17.67
C PRO A 272 4.59 4.74 17.45
N ASN A 273 3.51 5.14 18.13
CA ASN A 273 3.09 6.53 18.31
C ASN A 273 3.60 7.09 19.63
N TYR A 274 4.73 7.80 19.58
CA TYR A 274 5.36 8.42 20.76
C TYR A 274 4.58 9.60 21.36
N TYR A 275 3.49 10.05 20.75
CA TYR A 275 2.63 11.11 21.30
C TYR A 275 1.55 10.55 22.22
N THR A 276 1.06 9.34 21.95
CA THR A 276 -0.01 8.71 22.75
C THR A 276 0.50 7.52 23.58
N GLY A 277 1.64 6.95 23.21
CA GLY A 277 2.17 5.70 23.77
C GLY A 277 1.53 4.44 23.19
N ASP A 278 0.79 4.57 22.09
CA ASP A 278 0.21 3.43 21.38
C ASP A 278 1.23 2.85 20.41
N VAL A 279 1.26 1.53 20.27
CA VAL A 279 2.12 0.81 19.34
C VAL A 279 1.31 -0.26 18.64
N VAL A 280 1.42 -0.33 17.32
CA VAL A 280 0.80 -1.39 16.53
C VAL A 280 1.89 -2.35 16.07
N PHE A 281 1.80 -3.61 16.48
CA PHE A 281 2.69 -4.67 16.02
C PHE A 281 2.05 -5.43 14.87
N THR A 282 2.78 -5.61 13.77
CA THR A 282 2.31 -6.35 12.60
C THR A 282 3.29 -7.48 12.32
N VAL A 283 2.77 -8.70 12.23
CA VAL A 283 3.57 -9.89 11.86
C VAL A 283 2.90 -10.61 10.69
N THR A 284 3.65 -10.86 9.62
CA THR A 284 3.16 -11.64 8.48
C THR A 284 3.75 -13.04 8.50
N VAL A 285 2.86 -14.03 8.48
CA VAL A 285 3.16 -15.45 8.34
C VAL A 285 2.82 -15.88 6.91
N VAL A 286 3.75 -16.53 6.24
CA VAL A 286 3.60 -17.03 4.86
C VAL A 286 3.64 -18.55 4.87
N ASN A 287 2.68 -19.19 4.20
CA ASN A 287 2.72 -20.63 3.98
C ASN A 287 3.48 -20.94 2.69
N ARG A 288 4.76 -21.30 2.77
CA ARG A 288 5.56 -21.72 1.61
C ARG A 288 5.38 -23.19 1.25
N GLY A 289 4.54 -23.90 1.99
CA GLY A 289 4.23 -25.30 1.71
C GLY A 289 3.22 -25.49 0.58
N ASN A 290 3.24 -26.68 0.00
CA ASN A 290 2.34 -27.10 -1.08
C ASN A 290 0.96 -27.57 -0.58
N ALA A 291 0.73 -27.52 0.73
CA ALA A 291 -0.52 -27.89 1.38
C ALA A 291 -1.04 -26.76 2.28
N PRO A 292 -2.37 -26.66 2.50
CA PRO A 292 -2.91 -25.66 3.41
C PRO A 292 -2.57 -25.99 4.87
N ALA A 293 -2.31 -24.95 5.65
CA ALA A 293 -2.15 -25.03 7.10
C ALA A 293 -3.50 -24.81 7.80
N GLU A 294 -3.88 -25.74 8.66
CA GLU A 294 -5.09 -25.70 9.48
C GLU A 294 -4.74 -25.54 10.96
N ASN A 295 -5.73 -25.13 11.77
CA ASN A 295 -5.58 -24.92 13.22
C ASN A 295 -4.37 -24.04 13.58
N VAL A 296 -4.12 -23.00 12.79
CA VAL A 296 -2.98 -22.11 12.96
C VAL A 296 -3.14 -21.34 14.27
N ARG A 297 -2.17 -21.48 15.16
CA ARG A 297 -2.13 -20.81 16.47
C ARG A 297 -0.70 -20.43 16.80
N GLY A 298 -0.49 -19.30 17.46
CA GLY A 298 0.85 -18.88 17.82
C GLY A 298 0.92 -18.14 19.14
N VAL A 299 2.14 -18.02 19.65
CA VAL A 299 2.45 -17.16 20.79
C VAL A 299 3.24 -15.98 20.27
N LEU A 300 2.62 -14.80 20.30
CA LEU A 300 3.27 -13.53 19.99
C LEU A 300 3.97 -13.03 21.25
N LYS A 301 5.27 -12.82 21.17
CA LYS A 301 6.08 -12.18 22.21
C LYS A 301 6.73 -10.94 21.62
N VAL A 302 6.54 -9.80 22.30
CA VAL A 302 7.19 -8.54 21.91
C VAL A 302 8.04 -8.04 23.06
N VAL A 303 9.31 -7.79 22.77
CA VAL A 303 10.27 -7.15 23.67
C VAL A 303 10.54 -5.75 23.15
N GLY A 304 10.33 -4.76 24.02
CA GLY A 304 10.54 -3.36 23.68
C GLY A 304 12.01 -2.93 23.76
N PRO A 305 12.30 -1.66 23.42
CA PRO A 305 13.66 -1.11 23.40
C PRO A 305 14.35 -1.10 24.77
N ASP A 306 13.60 -1.23 25.85
CA ASP A 306 14.09 -1.35 27.22
C ASP A 306 14.45 -2.79 27.62
N ASN A 307 14.46 -3.72 26.67
CA ASN A 307 14.65 -5.16 26.86
C ASN A 307 13.59 -5.81 27.77
N ARG A 308 12.43 -5.16 27.95
CA ARG A 308 11.31 -5.72 28.72
C ARG A 308 10.26 -6.31 27.79
N VAL A 309 9.60 -7.37 28.26
CA VAL A 309 8.47 -7.96 27.54
C VAL A 309 7.27 -7.04 27.66
N TRP A 310 6.78 -6.53 26.54
CA TRP A 310 5.61 -5.65 26.47
C TRP A 310 4.34 -6.44 26.19
N VAL A 311 4.42 -7.45 25.32
CA VAL A 311 3.28 -8.29 24.94
C VAL A 311 3.68 -9.75 25.01
N THR A 312 2.78 -10.57 25.58
CA THR A 312 2.79 -12.03 25.41
C THR A 312 1.35 -12.47 25.25
N LYS A 313 0.99 -12.91 24.04
CA LYS A 313 -0.41 -13.20 23.71
C LYS A 313 -0.53 -14.40 22.79
N ASN A 314 -1.55 -15.22 23.04
CA ASN A 314 -1.95 -16.28 22.12
C ASN A 314 -2.75 -15.66 20.98
N VAL A 315 -2.34 -15.97 19.75
CA VAL A 315 -3.00 -15.52 18.52
C VAL A 315 -3.53 -16.73 17.77
N TYR A 316 -4.74 -16.61 17.25
CA TYR A 316 -5.42 -17.66 16.50
C TYR A 316 -5.57 -17.20 15.06
N GLY A 317 -5.11 -18.04 14.14
CA GLY A 317 -5.08 -17.73 12.72
C GLY A 317 -6.16 -18.47 11.93
N PRO A 318 -6.54 -17.93 10.77
CA PRO A 318 -7.38 -18.63 9.82
C PRO A 318 -6.63 -19.84 9.22
N LYS A 319 -7.35 -20.66 8.47
CA LYS A 319 -6.73 -21.62 7.55
C LYS A 319 -5.91 -20.84 6.52
N VAL A 320 -4.63 -21.17 6.38
CA VAL A 320 -3.73 -20.50 5.43
C VAL A 320 -3.56 -21.41 4.21
N PRO A 321 -3.99 -21.02 3.01
CA PRO A 321 -3.84 -21.84 1.81
C PRO A 321 -2.35 -22.04 1.46
N ALA A 322 -2.06 -22.97 0.55
CA ALA A 322 -0.71 -23.09 -0.02
C ALA A 322 -0.31 -21.76 -0.67
N ASN A 323 0.92 -21.29 -0.42
CA ASN A 323 1.39 -19.95 -0.83
C ASN A 323 0.56 -18.77 -0.29
N GLY A 324 -0.31 -19.02 0.70
CA GLY A 324 -1.13 -18.00 1.34
C GLY A 324 -0.38 -17.23 2.43
N THR A 325 -0.98 -16.15 2.88
CA THR A 325 -0.45 -15.33 3.98
C THR A 325 -1.47 -15.12 5.08
N TRP A 326 -0.98 -14.94 6.29
CA TRP A 326 -1.75 -14.54 7.46
C TRP A 326 -1.04 -13.40 8.17
N THR A 327 -1.74 -12.28 8.33
CA THR A 327 -1.23 -11.11 9.05
C THR A 327 -1.84 -11.04 10.44
N VAL A 328 -0.98 -10.93 11.44
CA VAL A 328 -1.33 -10.70 12.84
C VAL A 328 -1.07 -9.23 13.15
N THR A 329 -2.12 -8.50 13.54
CA THR A 329 -2.01 -7.11 13.98
C THR A 329 -2.42 -7.02 15.43
N GLU A 330 -1.52 -6.57 16.30
CA GLU A 330 -1.76 -6.45 17.73
C GLU A 330 -1.49 -5.01 18.21
N PRO A 331 -2.53 -4.27 18.64
CA PRO A 331 -2.35 -2.97 19.27
C PRO A 331 -1.91 -3.13 20.73
N TYR A 332 -1.02 -2.26 21.19
CA TYR A 332 -0.53 -2.22 22.55
C TYR A 332 -0.42 -0.78 23.02
N LYS A 333 -0.82 -0.51 24.26
CA LYS A 333 -0.66 0.80 24.90
C LYS A 333 0.39 0.72 26.00
N HIS A 334 1.51 1.42 25.82
CA HIS A 334 2.59 1.41 26.79
C HIS A 334 2.18 2.16 28.06
N ARG A 335 2.53 1.62 29.23
CA ARG A 335 2.15 2.20 30.55
C ARG A 335 2.68 3.60 30.78
N ALA A 336 3.87 3.90 30.24
CA ALA A 336 4.46 5.24 30.32
C ALA A 336 3.87 6.24 29.31
N GLY A 337 2.90 5.81 28.48
CA GLY A 337 2.27 6.66 27.48
C GLY A 337 3.30 7.32 26.55
N PRO A 338 3.29 8.66 26.41
CA PRO A 338 4.23 9.39 25.55
C PRO A 338 5.72 9.21 25.94
N ALA A 339 5.99 8.84 27.20
CA ALA A 339 7.35 8.63 27.71
C ALA A 339 7.88 7.20 27.45
N MET A 340 7.28 6.46 26.51
CA MET A 340 7.74 5.10 26.19
C MET A 340 9.17 5.09 25.60
N PRO A 341 9.97 4.05 25.90
CA PRO A 341 11.31 3.89 25.35
C PRO A 341 11.32 3.94 23.82
N ARG A 342 12.30 4.65 23.25
CA ARG A 342 12.52 4.74 21.80
C ARG A 342 13.62 3.76 21.39
N GLY A 343 13.41 3.03 20.30
CA GLY A 343 14.43 2.14 19.74
C GLY A 343 13.84 0.96 18.98
N ALA A 344 14.65 -0.08 18.81
CA ALA A 344 14.26 -1.30 18.11
C ALA A 344 13.36 -2.19 18.98
N PHE A 345 12.46 -2.91 18.31
CA PHE A 345 11.59 -3.90 18.91
C PHE A 345 12.04 -5.29 18.47
N ASP A 346 12.05 -6.24 19.40
CA ASP A 346 12.23 -7.65 19.07
C ASP A 346 10.86 -8.34 19.13
N ILE A 347 10.38 -8.75 17.97
CA ILE A 347 9.07 -9.38 17.77
C ILE A 347 9.31 -10.84 17.43
N ASP A 348 8.81 -11.74 18.25
CA ASP A 348 8.85 -13.18 18.01
C ASP A 348 7.44 -13.75 17.94
N LEU A 349 7.20 -14.58 16.93
CA LEU A 349 5.93 -15.28 16.76
C LEU A 349 6.22 -16.76 16.56
N LYS A 350 5.92 -17.56 17.57
CA LYS A 350 6.04 -19.01 17.50
C LYS A 350 4.73 -19.61 17.03
N VAL A 351 4.68 -20.06 15.79
CA VAL A 351 3.48 -20.61 15.15
C VAL A 351 3.45 -22.14 15.29
N ASN A 352 2.28 -22.68 15.58
CA ASN A 352 1.93 -24.09 15.56
C ASN A 352 0.74 -24.28 14.61
N PHE A 353 0.76 -25.34 13.82
CA PHE A 353 -0.30 -25.64 12.86
C PHE A 353 -0.38 -27.15 12.62
N THR A 354 -1.48 -27.58 12.01
CA THR A 354 -1.64 -28.94 11.48
C THR A 354 -1.69 -28.86 9.96
N THR A 355 -0.96 -29.72 9.27
CA THR A 355 -1.07 -29.83 7.80
C THR A 355 -2.34 -30.61 7.46
N ALA A 356 -3.16 -30.10 6.54
CA ALA A 356 -4.27 -30.89 6.01
C ALA A 356 -3.71 -32.03 5.16
N GLN A 357 -3.89 -33.27 5.60
CA GLN A 357 -3.67 -34.44 4.74
C GLN A 357 -4.91 -34.58 3.84
N LYS A 358 -4.67 -34.62 2.53
CA LYS A 358 -5.71 -34.88 1.53
C LYS A 358 -6.09 -36.35 1.54
#